data_AF-A0A7G9YK03-F1
#
_entry.id   AF-A0A7G9YK03-F1
#
_cell.length_a   1.000
_cell.length_b   1.000
_cell.length_c   1.000
_cell.angle_alpha   90.00
_cell.angle_beta   90.00
_cell.angle_gamma   90.00
#
_symmetry.space_group_name_H-M   'P 1'
#
loop_
_entity.id
_entity.type
_entity.pdbx_description
1 polymer ?
#
loop_
_entity_poly.entity_id
_entity_poly.type
_entity_poly.pdbx_seq_one_letter_code
_entity_poly.pdbx_strand_id
1 'polypeptide(L)'
;MKWLKDIHNRQIRLTSERQEHIEGDHPEMFRQIDRVQDTLSNPDMIIRSRTDHGVELFYRHYSTTPVTEKYLCVVIKASVSDLFIITAYFTDAIKGGRILWKKK
;
A
#
# COMPACT_ATOMS: atom_id res chain seq x y z
N MET A 1 -13.11 6.09 -9.70
CA MET A 1 -12.49 4.74 -9.59
C MET A 1 -11.17 4.75 -10.34
N LYS A 2 -10.12 4.18 -9.76
CA LYS A 2 -8.78 4.06 -10.35
C LYS A 2 -8.32 2.61 -10.33
N TRP A 3 -7.54 2.22 -11.33
CA TRP A 3 -6.88 0.92 -11.41
C TRP A 3 -5.39 1.15 -11.35
N LEU A 4 -4.78 0.62 -10.30
CA LEU A 4 -3.34 0.66 -10.09
C LEU A 4 -2.74 -0.69 -10.46
N LYS A 5 -1.43 -0.70 -10.74
CA LYS A 5 -0.68 -1.94 -10.98
C LYS A 5 0.36 -2.14 -9.90
N ASP A 6 0.61 -3.39 -9.53
CA ASP A 6 1.77 -3.73 -8.69
C ASP A 6 2.97 -4.23 -9.50
N ILE A 7 4.06 -4.54 -8.79
CA ILE A 7 5.28 -5.13 -9.33
C ILE A 7 5.05 -6.45 -10.10
N HIS A 8 3.93 -7.14 -9.84
CA HIS A 8 3.55 -8.37 -10.52
C HIS A 8 2.56 -8.13 -11.68
N ASN A 9 2.34 -6.87 -12.07
CA ASN A 9 1.36 -6.44 -13.07
C ASN A 9 -0.09 -6.85 -12.75
N ARG A 10 -0.42 -7.11 -11.48
CA ARG A 10 -1.80 -7.37 -11.04
C ARG A 10 -2.56 -6.04 -10.99
N GLN A 11 -3.80 -6.05 -11.46
CA GLN A 11 -4.67 -4.88 -11.36
C GLN A 11 -5.24 -4.78 -9.95
N ILE A 12 -5.06 -3.63 -9.32
CA ILE A 12 -5.52 -3.33 -7.96
C ILE A 12 -6.48 -2.15 -8.02
N ARG A 13 -7.69 -2.38 -7.54
CA ARG A 13 -8.77 -1.40 -7.55
C ARG A 13 -8.67 -0.43 -6.38
N LEU A 14 -8.83 0.85 -6.69
CA LEU A 14 -9.02 1.93 -5.71
C LEU A 14 -10.33 2.66 -6.03
N THR A 15 -11.33 2.53 -5.16
CA THR A 15 -12.59 3.26 -5.27
C THR A 15 -12.44 4.67 -4.69
N SER A 16 -13.32 5.59 -5.12
CA SER A 16 -13.35 6.95 -4.55
C SER A 16 -13.67 6.91 -3.05
N GLU A 17 -14.63 6.07 -2.64
CA GLU A 17 -14.93 5.81 -1.22
C GLU A 17 -13.69 5.36 -0.42
N ARG A 18 -12.88 4.45 -0.96
CA ARG A 18 -11.64 4.02 -0.29
C ARG A 18 -10.58 5.10 -0.26
N GLN A 19 -10.48 5.91 -1.32
CA GLN A 19 -9.59 7.06 -1.34
C GLN A 19 -10.00 8.08 -0.27
N GLU A 20 -11.28 8.43 -0.18
CA GLU A 20 -11.82 9.34 0.83
C GLU A 20 -11.61 8.80 2.25
N HIS A 21 -11.82 7.49 2.46
CA HIS A 21 -11.55 6.84 3.75
C HIS A 21 -10.06 6.92 4.14
N ILE A 22 -9.14 6.69 3.19
CA ILE A 22 -7.70 6.82 3.43
C ILE A 22 -7.35 8.27 3.79
N GLU A 23 -7.81 9.25 3.02
CA GLU A 23 -7.51 10.67 3.25
C GLU A 23 -8.18 11.21 4.52
N GLY A 24 -9.32 10.64 4.92
CA GLY A 24 -10.03 10.98 6.16
C GLY A 24 -9.37 10.41 7.41
N ASP A 25 -8.96 9.14 7.38
CA ASP A 25 -8.29 8.48 8.52
C ASP A 25 -6.81 8.89 8.62
N HIS A 26 -6.19 9.23 7.49
CA HIS A 26 -4.79 9.63 7.36
C HIS A 26 -4.68 10.94 6.56
N PRO A 27 -4.85 12.12 7.19
CA PRO A 27 -4.78 13.41 6.51
C PRO A 27 -3.47 13.63 5.71
N GLU A 28 -2.38 13.03 6.16
CA GLU A 28 -1.07 13.06 5.49
C GLU A 28 -1.05 12.35 4.12
N MET A 29 -2.06 11.53 3.83
CA MET A 29 -2.23 10.87 2.53
C MET A 29 -2.92 11.73 1.47
N PHE A 30 -3.36 12.95 1.82
CA PHE A 30 -3.94 13.87 0.87
C PHE A 30 -2.98 14.14 -0.29
N ARG A 31 -3.48 13.92 -1.53
CA ARG A 31 -2.69 14.01 -2.77
C ARG A 31 -1.47 13.08 -2.85
N GLN A 32 -1.43 11.99 -2.07
CA GLN A 32 -0.33 11.01 -2.09
C GLN A 32 -0.63 9.76 -2.94
N ILE A 33 -1.71 9.77 -3.74
CA ILE A 33 -2.10 8.60 -4.56
C ILE A 33 -1.03 8.20 -5.57
N ASP A 34 -0.25 9.15 -6.09
CA ASP A 34 0.88 8.82 -6.98
C ASP A 34 1.95 7.98 -6.26
N ARG A 35 2.17 8.25 -4.96
CA ARG A 35 3.08 7.43 -4.14
C ARG A 35 2.50 6.05 -3.83
N VAL A 36 1.18 5.92 -3.74
CA VAL A 36 0.52 4.61 -3.61
C VAL A 36 0.81 3.76 -4.85
N GLN A 37 0.62 4.32 -6.05
CA GLN A 37 0.95 3.65 -7.31
C GLN A 37 2.44 3.28 -7.38
N ASP A 38 3.32 4.22 -7.03
CA ASP A 38 4.77 3.99 -7.03
C ASP A 38 5.20 2.92 -6.00
N THR A 39 4.56 2.88 -4.82
CA THR A 39 4.78 1.83 -3.80
C THR A 39 4.32 0.46 -4.26
N LEU A 40 3.21 0.39 -5.01
CA LEU A 40 2.72 -0.88 -5.58
C LEU A 40 3.63 -1.38 -6.70
N SER A 41 4.04 -0.51 -7.63
CA SER A 41 4.87 -0.87 -8.78
C SER A 41 6.32 -1.18 -8.40
N ASN A 42 6.86 -0.44 -7.43
CA ASN A 42 8.26 -0.45 -7.08
C ASN A 42 8.44 -0.49 -5.55
N PRO A 43 7.91 -1.51 -4.85
CA PRO A 43 8.07 -1.65 -3.41
C PRO A 43 9.55 -1.88 -3.06
N ASP A 44 9.91 -1.62 -1.81
CA ASP A 44 11.14 -2.12 -1.20
C ASP A 44 10.92 -3.46 -0.52
N MET A 45 9.68 -3.72 -0.06
CA MET A 45 9.31 -4.99 0.55
C MET A 45 7.82 -5.28 0.43
N ILE A 46 7.48 -6.57 0.31
CA ILE A 46 6.11 -7.07 0.34
C ILE A 46 6.00 -8.11 1.45
N ILE A 47 5.03 -7.92 2.34
CA ILE A 47 4.78 -8.80 3.49
C ILE A 47 3.36 -9.32 3.42
N ARG A 48 3.17 -10.61 3.63
CA ARG A 48 1.84 -11.18 3.89
C ARG A 48 1.50 -11.02 5.36
N SER A 49 0.28 -10.57 5.63
CA SER A 49 -0.23 -10.44 7.00
C SER A 49 -0.18 -11.79 7.75
N ARG A 50 0.06 -11.73 9.07
CA ARG A 50 0.05 -12.92 9.94
C ARG A 50 -1.36 -13.42 10.21
N THR A 51 -2.35 -12.52 10.18
CA THR A 51 -3.73 -12.81 10.61
C THR A 51 -4.67 -13.08 9.44
N ASP A 52 -4.35 -12.58 8.25
CA ASP A 52 -5.19 -12.76 7.05
C ASP A 52 -4.30 -13.09 5.84
N HIS A 53 -4.38 -14.33 5.35
CA HIS A 53 -3.56 -14.78 4.23
C HIS A 53 -3.91 -14.12 2.89
N GLY A 54 -5.08 -13.49 2.78
CA GLY A 54 -5.49 -12.70 1.63
C GLY A 54 -4.96 -11.26 1.65
N VAL A 55 -4.29 -10.83 2.73
CA VAL A 55 -3.79 -9.46 2.88
C VAL A 55 -2.28 -9.38 2.64
N GLU A 56 -1.90 -8.49 1.75
CA GLU A 56 -0.51 -8.16 1.42
C GLU A 56 -0.23 -6.68 1.74
N LEU A 57 0.93 -6.43 2.32
CA LEU A 57 1.41 -5.11 2.74
C LEU A 57 2.64 -4.76 1.90
N PHE A 58 2.52 -3.69 1.14
CA PHE A 58 3.60 -3.13 0.32
C PHE A 58 4.23 -1.99 1.08
N TYR A 59 5.55 -2.04 1.22
CA TYR A 59 6.34 -1.02 1.88
C TYR A 59 7.29 -0.39 0.88
N ARG A 60 7.33 0.93 0.90
CA ARG A 60 8.38 1.70 0.23
C ARG A 60 8.84 2.84 1.12
N HIS A 61 10.15 3.01 1.20
CA HIS A 61 10.77 4.10 1.93
C HIS A 61 10.76 5.39 1.11
N TYR A 62 10.39 6.50 1.75
CA TYR A 62 10.44 7.83 1.17
C TYR A 62 11.24 8.76 2.09
N SER A 63 12.37 9.26 1.60
CA SER A 63 13.22 10.24 2.30
C SER A 63 12.56 11.59 2.53
N THR A 64 11.50 11.90 1.78
CA THR A 64 10.72 13.14 1.92
C THR A 64 9.24 12.84 1.79
N THR A 65 8.47 13.03 2.85
CA THR A 65 7.00 12.94 2.85
C THR A 65 6.40 14.23 3.44
N PRO A 66 5.06 14.43 3.38
CA PRO A 66 4.42 15.58 3.99
C PRO A 66 4.68 15.74 5.49
N VAL A 67 5.05 14.66 6.19
CA VAL A 67 5.39 14.68 7.61
C VAL A 67 6.89 14.67 7.83
N THR A 68 7.60 13.62 7.41
CA THR A 68 9.06 13.41 7.59
C THR A 68 9.56 12.27 6.70
N GLU A 69 10.79 11.78 6.85
CA GLU A 69 11.20 10.50 6.27
C GLU A 69 10.39 9.34 6.88
N LYS A 70 9.67 8.59 6.04
CA LYS A 70 8.78 7.49 6.47
C LYS A 70 8.69 6.40 5.41
N TYR A 71 8.25 5.22 5.81
CA TYR A 71 7.71 4.23 4.88
C TYR A 71 6.26 4.56 4.54
N LEU A 72 5.89 4.45 3.27
CA LEU A 72 4.50 4.31 2.88
C LEU A 72 4.13 2.83 2.92
N CYS A 73 3.12 2.50 3.72
CA CYS A 73 2.52 1.18 3.77
C CYS A 73 1.23 1.19 2.97
N VAL A 74 1.14 0.38 1.90
CA VAL A 74 -0.10 0.17 1.14
C VAL A 74 -0.60 -1.24 1.43
N VAL A 75 -1.83 -1.34 1.94
CA VAL A 75 -2.45 -2.61 2.31
C VAL A 75 -3.48 -2.99 1.27
N ILE A 76 -3.30 -4.16 0.65
CA ILE A 76 -4.23 -4.70 -0.33
C ILE A 76 -4.81 -6.02 0.17
N LYS A 77 -6.01 -6.34 -0.32
CA LYS A 77 -6.64 -7.64 -0.08
C LYS A 77 -7.06 -8.29 -1.38
N ALA A 78 -6.72 -9.57 -1.48
CA ALA A 78 -7.22 -10.48 -2.50
C ALA A 78 -8.60 -11.01 -2.08
N SER A 79 -9.57 -10.77 -2.93
CA SER A 79 -10.87 -11.46 -2.97
C SER A 79 -10.84 -12.51 -4.07
N VAL A 80 -11.87 -13.36 -4.12
CA VAL A 80 -11.99 -14.50 -5.08
C VAL A 80 -11.72 -14.10 -6.53
N SER A 81 -12.07 -12.86 -6.93
CA SER A 81 -11.94 -12.38 -8.30
C SER A 81 -11.33 -10.98 -8.43
N ASP A 82 -10.85 -10.37 -7.34
CA ASP A 82 -10.45 -8.96 -7.34
C ASP A 82 -9.35 -8.67 -6.32
N LEU A 83 -8.55 -7.63 -6.57
CA LEU A 83 -7.57 -7.09 -5.65
C LEU A 83 -7.92 -5.63 -5.41
N PHE A 84 -8.02 -5.21 -4.15
CA PHE A 84 -8.38 -3.84 -3.83
C PHE A 84 -7.54 -3.30 -2.67
N ILE A 85 -7.40 -1.98 -2.62
CA ILE A 85 -6.72 -1.29 -1.52
C ILE A 85 -7.67 -1.18 -0.34
N ILE A 86 -7.23 -1.65 0.83
CA ILE A 86 -7.95 -1.47 2.09
C ILE A 86 -7.64 -0.09 2.68
N THR A 87 -6.34 0.21 2.83
CA THR A 87 -5.83 1.45 3.42
C THR A 87 -4.39 1.70 2.96
N ALA A 88 -3.92 2.94 3.10
CA ALA A 88 -2.52 3.31 2.94
C ALA A 88 -2.17 4.42 3.95
N TYR A 89 -0.96 4.39 4.51
CA TYR A 89 -0.53 5.37 5.52
C TYR A 89 1.00 5.40 5.63
N PHE A 90 1.53 6.50 6.15
CA PHE A 90 2.95 6.60 6.48
C PHE A 90 3.25 5.99 7.86
N THR A 91 4.40 5.34 7.98
CA THR A 91 4.83 4.69 9.23
C THR A 91 6.34 4.57 9.31
N ASP A 92 6.87 4.55 10.54
CA ASP A 92 8.28 4.22 10.81
C ASP A 92 8.54 2.71 10.85
N ALA A 93 7.48 1.93 11.05
CA ALA A 93 7.59 0.53 11.38
C ALA A 93 7.07 -0.35 10.26
N ILE A 94 7.87 -1.34 9.91
CA ILE A 94 7.45 -2.44 9.05
C ILE A 94 6.73 -3.46 9.93
N LYS A 95 5.50 -3.83 9.56
CA LYS A 95 4.74 -4.86 10.28
C LYS A 95 5.38 -6.23 10.12
N GLY A 96 5.35 -7.03 11.19
CA GLY A 96 5.77 -8.42 11.14
C GLY A 96 4.84 -9.28 10.28
N GLY A 97 5.40 -10.31 9.65
CA GLY A 97 4.66 -11.20 8.75
C GLY A 97 5.59 -12.09 7.94
N ARG A 98 5.02 -12.82 6.98
CA ARG A 98 5.83 -13.59 6.03
C ARG A 98 6.30 -12.65 4.93
N ILE A 99 7.60 -12.45 4.82
CA ILE A 99 8.19 -11.71 3.69
C ILE A 99 7.92 -12.50 2.42
N LEU A 100 7.17 -11.90 1.48
CA LEU A 100 6.92 -12.46 0.17
C LEU A 100 8.00 -12.05 -0.82
N TRP A 101 8.47 -10.81 -0.69
CA TRP A 101 9.46 -10.23 -1.58
C TRP A 101 10.20 -9.09 -0.86
N LYS A 102 11.48 -8.92 -1.18
CA LYS A 102 12.31 -7.81 -0.71
C LYS A 102 13.24 -7.39 -1.85
N LYS A 103 13.34 -6.08 -2.08
CA LYS A 103 14.26 -5.51 -3.04
C LYS A 103 15.70 -5.81 -2.62
N LYS A 104 16.52 -6.24 -3.56
CA LYS A 104 17.95 -6.47 -3.35
C LYS A 104 18.72 -5.17 -3.44
#